data_AF-A0A2S4XU20-F1
#
_entry.id   AF-A0A2S4XU20-F1
#
_cell.length_a   1.000
_cell.length_b   1.000
_cell.length_c   1.000
_cell.angle_alpha   90.00
_cell.angle_beta   90.00
_cell.angle_gamma   90.00
#
_symmetry.space_group_name_H-M   'P 1'
#
loop_
_entity.id
_entity.type
_entity.pdbx_description
1 polymer ?
#
loop_
_entity_poly.entity_id
_entity_poly.type
_entity_poly.pdbx_seq_one_letter_code
_entity_poly.pdbx_strand_id
1 'polypeptide(L)'
;MRRWIKVALTAVAVLGVGGYVAEPWIRDEVLVQRACDGALPREAVRQLLPDGAHLASAESRRTAGLGSYSCRVTLEGDEVRDHRLVDVAAWTRRDDQDREFMAVFPEGGFARQAPLPKGLPGFIDRFGAIQLRLDCPGLGKDAEGRQRTLLMRTSLGRDTLTGVPGAAYGTVAALANGISQRLGCGAKPLTAPGKDTPPADIEDDPKTVPLARAKDTSCAWAADAGLPADGGWRLAALRNPAAPTGRCDLYSGTDEQSGGAAHQLSFVAWYGDWSNRLASHDGERSPMTATARCDGEAANYALSAGDDIPGLGRAERRRLLTAFAEDEARRHGCSGLRYSS
;
A
#
# COMPACT_ATOMS: atom_id res chain seq x y z
N MET A 1 -35.43 -41.60 43.47
CA MET A 1 -35.59 -40.20 42.99
C MET A 1 -34.37 -39.31 43.25
N ARG A 2 -33.82 -39.22 44.47
CA ARG A 2 -32.67 -38.34 44.81
C ARG A 2 -31.39 -38.50 43.95
N ARG A 3 -31.13 -39.69 43.39
CA ARG A 3 -29.92 -39.98 42.59
C ARG A 3 -30.00 -39.42 41.16
N TRP A 4 -31.19 -39.42 40.56
CA TRP A 4 -31.44 -38.91 39.21
C TRP A 4 -31.46 -37.38 39.16
N ILE A 5 -31.95 -36.73 40.22
CA ILE A 5 -31.93 -35.26 40.37
C ILE A 5 -30.49 -34.74 40.43
N LYS A 6 -29.59 -35.45 41.13
CA LYS A 6 -28.17 -35.08 41.17
C LYS A 6 -27.51 -35.19 39.81
N VAL A 7 -27.73 -36.29 39.07
CA VAL A 7 -27.17 -36.48 37.72
C VAL A 7 -27.68 -35.42 36.74
N ALA A 8 -28.96 -35.07 36.80
CA ALA A 8 -29.53 -34.02 35.95
C ALA A 8 -28.94 -32.63 36.29
N LEU A 9 -28.79 -32.29 37.57
CA LEU A 9 -28.18 -31.03 37.99
C LEU A 9 -26.70 -30.94 37.58
N THR A 10 -25.93 -32.03 37.72
CA THR A 10 -24.53 -32.04 37.29
C THR A 10 -24.42 -31.91 35.76
N ALA A 11 -25.30 -32.57 35.00
CA ALA A 11 -25.33 -32.45 33.55
C ALA A 11 -25.68 -31.01 33.10
N VAL A 12 -26.65 -30.37 33.74
CA VAL A 12 -27.00 -28.96 33.46
C VAL A 12 -25.85 -28.02 33.83
N ALA A 13 -25.17 -28.25 34.96
CA ALA A 13 -24.02 -27.45 35.35
C ALA A 13 -22.83 -27.62 34.38
N VAL A 14 -22.54 -28.86 33.95
CA VAL A 14 -21.47 -29.14 32.98
C VAL A 14 -21.81 -28.58 31.61
N LEU A 15 -23.06 -28.67 31.16
CA LEU A 15 -23.51 -28.07 29.89
C LEU A 15 -23.55 -26.54 29.98
N GLY A 16 -23.92 -25.97 31.13
CA GLY A 16 -23.91 -24.52 31.35
C GLY A 16 -22.50 -23.94 31.38
N VAL A 17 -21.58 -24.57 32.12
CA VAL A 17 -20.16 -24.17 32.16
C VAL A 17 -19.47 -24.45 30.83
N GLY A 18 -19.71 -25.61 30.22
CA GLY A 18 -19.15 -25.96 28.91
C GLY A 18 -19.68 -25.06 27.79
N GLY A 19 -20.97 -24.70 27.83
CA GLY A 19 -21.58 -23.74 26.91
C GLY A 19 -21.01 -22.34 27.05
N TYR A 20 -20.84 -21.85 28.28
CA TYR A 20 -20.25 -20.54 28.57
C TYR A 20 -18.79 -20.43 28.11
N VAL A 21 -18.01 -21.52 28.24
CA VAL A 21 -16.61 -21.55 27.77
C VAL A 21 -16.51 -21.66 26.24
N ALA A 22 -17.46 -22.33 25.59
CA ALA A 22 -17.46 -22.52 24.14
C ALA A 22 -18.09 -21.36 23.36
N GLU A 23 -18.91 -20.52 24.00
CA GLU A 23 -19.60 -19.39 23.38
C GLU A 23 -18.68 -18.43 22.59
N PRO A 24 -17.54 -17.93 23.12
CA PRO A 24 -16.66 -17.06 22.35
C PRO A 24 -16.04 -17.76 21.13
N TRP A 25 -15.68 -19.03 21.26
CA TRP A 25 -15.12 -19.82 20.15
C TRP A 25 -16.11 -20.06 19.02
N ILE A 26 -17.37 -20.36 19.35
CA ILE A 26 -18.44 -20.54 18.35
C ILE A 26 -18.71 -19.22 17.65
N ARG A 27 -18.75 -18.11 18.40
CA ARG A 27 -18.93 -16.77 17.86
C ARG A 27 -17.80 -16.40 16.92
N ASP A 28 -16.55 -16.64 17.30
CA ASP A 28 -15.37 -16.40 16.47
C ASP A 28 -15.46 -17.19 15.17
N GLU A 29 -15.75 -18.49 15.23
CA GLU A 29 -15.87 -19.32 14.02
C GLU A 29 -16.97 -18.84 13.07
N VAL A 30 -18.11 -18.38 13.60
CA VAL A 30 -19.19 -17.79 12.77
C VAL A 30 -18.76 -16.46 12.16
N LEU A 31 -18.08 -15.60 12.94
CA LEU A 31 -17.60 -14.30 12.47
C LEU A 31 -16.52 -14.46 11.40
N VAL A 32 -15.55 -15.35 11.61
CA VAL A 32 -14.51 -15.68 10.62
C VAL A 32 -15.13 -16.15 9.30
N GLN A 33 -16.16 -17.01 9.37
CA GLN A 33 -16.82 -17.53 8.16
C GLN A 33 -17.51 -16.45 7.33
N ARG A 34 -18.03 -15.41 7.99
CA ARG A 34 -18.78 -14.32 7.35
C ARG A 34 -17.92 -13.09 7.08
N ALA A 35 -16.72 -13.02 7.66
CA ALA A 35 -15.84 -11.88 7.57
C ALA A 35 -15.54 -11.52 6.10
N CYS A 36 -15.79 -10.25 5.76
CA CYS A 36 -15.69 -9.74 4.41
C CYS A 36 -16.44 -10.59 3.38
N ASP A 37 -17.67 -10.98 3.72
CA ASP A 37 -18.54 -11.86 2.93
C ASP A 37 -17.90 -13.23 2.62
N GLY A 38 -16.96 -13.69 3.45
CA GLY A 38 -16.20 -14.92 3.26
C GLY A 38 -14.96 -14.77 2.36
N ALA A 39 -14.52 -13.54 2.06
CA ALA A 39 -13.27 -13.29 1.33
C ALA A 39 -12.02 -13.45 2.20
N LEU A 40 -12.14 -13.41 3.53
CA LEU A 40 -11.04 -13.61 4.47
C LEU A 40 -10.73 -15.11 4.64
N PRO A 41 -9.50 -15.58 4.35
CA PRO A 41 -9.12 -16.96 4.62
C PRO A 41 -9.09 -17.23 6.12
N ARG A 42 -9.70 -18.33 6.57
CA ARG A 42 -9.74 -18.70 8.00
C ARG A 42 -8.35 -18.80 8.62
N GLU A 43 -7.44 -19.43 7.90
CA GLU A 43 -6.05 -19.60 8.33
C GLU A 43 -5.33 -18.25 8.48
N ALA A 44 -5.62 -17.31 7.59
CA ALA A 44 -5.05 -15.98 7.67
C ALA A 44 -5.61 -15.21 8.88
N VAL A 45 -6.91 -15.32 9.16
CA VAL A 45 -7.49 -14.72 10.39
C VAL A 45 -6.81 -15.29 11.64
N ARG A 46 -6.62 -16.61 11.73
CA ARG A 46 -5.94 -17.25 12.88
C ARG A 46 -4.50 -16.79 13.06
N GLN A 47 -3.76 -16.60 11.97
CA GLN A 47 -2.38 -16.11 12.00
C GLN A 47 -2.28 -14.62 12.36
N LEU A 48 -3.32 -13.85 12.06
CA LEU A 48 -3.37 -12.41 12.31
C LEU A 48 -3.94 -12.05 13.68
N LEU A 49 -4.65 -12.99 14.32
CA LEU A 49 -5.29 -12.82 15.62
C LEU A 49 -4.23 -12.87 16.74
N PRO A 50 -4.12 -11.83 17.58
CA PRO A 50 -3.25 -11.88 18.75
C PRO A 50 -3.63 -13.02 19.70
N ASP A 51 -2.64 -13.56 20.42
CA ASP A 51 -2.86 -14.64 21.39
C ASP A 51 -3.91 -14.24 22.44
N GLY A 52 -4.98 -15.03 22.54
CA GLY A 52 -6.07 -14.81 23.49
C GLY A 52 -7.05 -13.69 23.11
N ALA A 53 -6.93 -13.08 21.93
CA ALA A 53 -7.91 -12.13 21.42
C ALA A 53 -9.12 -12.85 20.79
N HIS A 54 -10.29 -12.22 20.87
CA HIS A 54 -11.54 -12.69 20.28
C HIS A 54 -12.11 -11.66 19.31
N LEU A 55 -12.91 -12.09 18.33
CA LEU A 55 -13.54 -11.20 17.36
C LEU A 55 -14.79 -10.56 17.96
N ALA A 56 -14.86 -9.23 17.90
CA ALA A 56 -16.05 -8.49 18.34
C ALA A 56 -17.11 -8.43 17.24
N SER A 57 -16.72 -8.06 16.02
CA SER A 57 -17.63 -7.91 14.89
C SER A 57 -16.93 -8.10 13.54
N ALA A 58 -17.75 -8.40 12.54
CA ALA A 58 -17.36 -8.43 11.14
C ALA A 58 -18.50 -7.81 10.32
N GLU A 59 -18.25 -6.63 9.75
CA GLU A 59 -19.24 -5.87 8.99
C GLU A 59 -18.75 -5.70 7.56
N SER A 60 -19.61 -5.97 6.59
CA SER A 60 -19.39 -5.71 5.18
C SER A 60 -20.48 -4.79 4.64
N ARG A 61 -20.11 -3.90 3.73
CA ARG A 61 -21.06 -3.05 3.01
C ARG A 61 -20.64 -2.97 1.56
N ARG A 62 -21.57 -3.31 0.67
CA ARG A 62 -21.41 -3.16 -0.78
C ARG A 62 -22.43 -2.16 -1.29
N THR A 63 -21.95 -1.19 -2.06
CA THR A 63 -22.83 -0.25 -2.76
C THR A 63 -22.62 -0.43 -4.27
N ALA A 64 -23.36 -1.37 -4.87
CA ALA A 64 -23.15 -1.78 -6.26
C ALA A 64 -23.25 -0.60 -7.25
N GLY A 65 -24.23 0.29 -7.09
CA GLY A 65 -24.39 1.48 -7.94
C GLY A 65 -23.28 2.52 -7.79
N LEU A 66 -22.55 2.51 -6.68
CA LEU A 66 -21.39 3.37 -6.46
C LEU A 66 -20.07 2.63 -6.69
N GLY A 67 -20.11 1.35 -7.06
CA GLY A 67 -18.92 0.57 -7.33
C GLY A 67 -17.96 0.47 -6.14
N SER A 68 -18.50 0.50 -4.91
CA SER A 68 -17.71 0.51 -3.67
C SER A 68 -18.01 -0.69 -2.77
N TYR A 69 -16.98 -1.08 -2.02
CA TYR A 69 -17.04 -2.15 -1.04
C TYR A 69 -16.23 -1.74 0.20
N SER A 70 -16.75 -2.01 1.38
CA SER A 70 -15.99 -1.88 2.63
C SER A 70 -16.20 -3.11 3.50
N CYS A 71 -15.17 -3.48 4.24
CA CYS A 71 -15.24 -4.52 5.25
C CYS A 71 -14.41 -4.14 6.47
N ARG A 72 -14.96 -4.32 7.67
CA ARG A 72 -14.25 -4.11 8.92
C ARG A 72 -14.43 -5.32 9.82
N VAL A 73 -13.31 -5.80 10.37
CA VAL A 73 -13.25 -6.86 11.37
C VAL A 73 -12.53 -6.31 12.59
N THR A 74 -13.18 -6.38 13.75
CA THR A 74 -12.65 -5.84 15.01
C THR A 74 -12.47 -6.91 16.08
N LEU A 75 -11.58 -6.64 17.01
CA LEU A 75 -11.31 -7.46 18.19
C LEU A 75 -12.12 -6.96 19.39
N GLU A 76 -12.35 -7.82 20.37
CA GLU A 76 -12.92 -7.43 21.66
C GLU A 76 -11.87 -6.67 22.51
N GLY A 77 -12.26 -5.53 23.11
CA GLY A 77 -11.41 -4.74 24.02
C GLY A 77 -11.95 -3.33 24.32
N ASP A 78 -11.21 -2.51 25.10
CA ASP A 78 -11.59 -1.15 25.52
C ASP A 78 -11.24 -0.07 24.48
N GLU A 79 -12.16 0.84 24.14
CA GLU A 79 -12.10 1.78 22.98
C GLU A 79 -10.79 2.57 22.74
N VAL A 80 -9.88 2.60 23.71
CA VAL A 80 -8.60 3.32 23.70
C VAL A 80 -7.52 2.63 22.87
N ARG A 81 -7.57 1.31 22.68
CA ARG A 81 -6.62 0.56 21.85
C ARG A 81 -7.25 0.27 20.48
N ASP A 82 -6.47 0.43 19.42
CA ASP A 82 -6.94 0.28 18.04
C ASP A 82 -7.36 -1.18 17.76
N HIS A 83 -8.62 -1.54 18.04
CA HIS A 83 -9.17 -2.91 18.00
C HIS A 83 -9.45 -3.43 16.59
N ARG A 84 -8.67 -3.00 15.61
CA ARG A 84 -8.87 -3.38 14.22
C ARG A 84 -8.01 -4.60 13.90
N LEU A 85 -8.64 -5.69 13.49
CA LEU A 85 -7.92 -6.77 12.84
C LEU A 85 -7.69 -6.44 11.36
N VAL A 86 -8.77 -6.08 10.65
CA VAL A 86 -8.78 -5.73 9.23
C VAL A 86 -9.78 -4.60 8.99
N ASP A 87 -9.37 -3.57 8.25
CA ASP A 87 -10.28 -2.61 7.62
C ASP A 87 -9.91 -2.49 6.15
N VAL A 88 -10.89 -2.75 5.28
CA VAL A 88 -10.76 -2.71 3.84
C VAL A 88 -11.77 -1.73 3.27
N ALA A 89 -11.31 -0.92 2.33
CA ALA A 89 -12.16 -0.11 1.49
C ALA A 89 -11.71 -0.25 0.03
N ALA A 90 -12.66 -0.36 -0.88
CA ALA A 90 -12.37 -0.58 -2.28
C ALA A 90 -13.36 0.19 -3.17
N TRP A 91 -12.83 0.71 -4.28
CA TRP A 91 -13.54 1.63 -5.16
C TRP A 91 -13.23 1.36 -6.63
N THR A 92 -14.26 1.34 -7.47
CA THR A 92 -14.13 1.23 -8.94
C THR A 92 -14.44 2.54 -9.66
N ARG A 93 -15.04 3.51 -8.97
CA ARG A 93 -15.28 4.85 -9.51
C ARG A 93 -14.03 5.71 -9.40
N ARG A 94 -13.71 6.39 -10.49
CA ARG A 94 -12.54 7.28 -10.56
C ARG A 94 -12.51 8.33 -9.45
N ASP A 95 -13.59 9.07 -9.24
CA ASP A 95 -13.61 10.16 -8.24
C ASP A 95 -13.27 9.68 -6.82
N ASP A 96 -13.68 8.45 -6.48
CA ASP A 96 -13.38 7.85 -5.18
C ASP A 96 -11.91 7.44 -5.08
N GLN A 97 -11.33 6.92 -6.17
CA GLN A 97 -9.91 6.58 -6.26
C GLN A 97 -9.04 7.84 -6.19
N ASP A 98 -9.41 8.87 -6.94
CA ASP A 98 -8.73 10.16 -6.95
C ASP A 98 -8.74 10.77 -5.55
N ARG A 99 -9.90 10.74 -4.84
CA ARG A 99 -10.00 11.22 -3.46
C ARG A 99 -9.10 10.45 -2.51
N GLU A 100 -9.05 9.13 -2.62
CA GLU A 100 -8.19 8.30 -1.78
C GLU A 100 -6.71 8.61 -2.02
N PHE A 101 -6.27 8.71 -3.27
CA PHE A 101 -4.89 9.06 -3.59
C PHE A 101 -4.52 10.46 -3.08
N MET A 102 -5.42 11.44 -3.13
CA MET A 102 -5.16 12.77 -2.56
C MET A 102 -5.03 12.74 -1.02
N ALA A 103 -5.73 11.82 -0.34
CA ALA A 103 -5.59 11.66 1.11
C ALA A 103 -4.24 11.03 1.49
N VAL A 104 -3.77 10.08 0.68
CA VAL A 104 -2.49 9.38 0.88
C VAL A 104 -1.29 10.25 0.50
N PHE A 105 -1.43 11.02 -0.58
CA PHE A 105 -0.42 11.91 -1.13
C PHE A 105 -0.88 13.37 -0.97
N PRO A 106 -0.78 13.94 0.26
CA PRO A 106 -1.03 15.36 0.43
C PRO A 106 0.01 16.19 -0.33
N GLU A 107 -0.33 17.46 -0.54
CA GLU A 107 0.47 18.56 -1.12
C GLU A 107 1.90 18.18 -1.52
N GLY A 108 2.13 18.02 -2.83
CA GLY A 108 3.42 17.68 -3.43
C GLY A 108 3.67 16.19 -3.65
N GLY A 109 2.92 15.30 -3.01
CA GLY A 109 2.93 13.85 -3.28
C GLY A 109 4.18 13.09 -2.85
N PHE A 110 5.06 13.72 -2.05
CA PHE A 110 6.31 13.13 -1.55
C PHE A 110 6.15 12.34 -0.25
N ALA A 111 4.91 11.98 0.13
CA ALA A 111 4.66 11.14 1.29
C ALA A 111 5.48 9.84 1.23
N ARG A 112 5.95 9.37 2.40
CA ARG A 112 6.67 8.10 2.51
C ARG A 112 5.77 6.97 2.00
N GLN A 113 6.37 6.06 1.25
CA GLN A 113 5.73 4.87 0.72
C GLN A 113 6.77 3.77 0.57
N ALA A 114 6.34 2.51 0.65
CA ALA A 114 7.18 1.36 0.34
C ALA A 114 6.58 0.54 -0.81
N PRO A 115 7.40 0.02 -1.72
CA PRO A 115 6.91 -0.83 -2.79
C PRO A 115 6.42 -2.16 -2.22
N LEU A 116 5.32 -2.69 -2.77
CA LEU A 116 4.95 -4.08 -2.49
C LEU A 116 5.90 -5.06 -3.17
N PRO A 117 5.99 -6.32 -2.69
CA PRO A 117 6.73 -7.38 -3.36
C PRO A 117 6.30 -7.60 -4.81
N LYS A 118 7.22 -8.14 -5.62
CA LYS A 118 7.01 -8.39 -7.04
C LYS A 118 5.71 -9.17 -7.29
N GLY A 119 4.87 -8.64 -8.19
CA GLY A 119 3.61 -9.27 -8.60
C GLY A 119 2.37 -8.67 -7.93
N LEU A 120 2.52 -7.87 -6.87
CA LEU A 120 1.43 -7.09 -6.29
C LEU A 120 1.43 -5.67 -6.87
N PRO A 121 0.34 -5.22 -7.52
CA PRO A 121 0.30 -3.93 -8.21
C PRO A 121 -0.08 -2.80 -7.24
N GLY A 122 0.86 -2.40 -6.40
CA GLY A 122 0.57 -1.46 -5.33
C GLY A 122 1.76 -1.06 -4.46
N PHE A 123 1.46 -0.36 -3.37
CA PHE A 123 2.42 0.17 -2.42
C PHE A 123 1.84 0.16 -1.00
N ILE A 124 2.69 0.34 0.00
CA ILE A 124 2.31 0.61 1.39
C ILE A 124 2.36 2.12 1.56
N ASP A 125 1.26 2.71 2.01
CA ASP A 125 1.13 4.16 2.20
C ASP A 125 1.75 4.65 3.52
N ARG A 126 1.80 5.98 3.71
CA ARG A 126 2.34 6.62 4.91
C ARG A 126 1.66 6.23 6.23
N PHE A 127 0.50 5.57 6.18
CA PHE A 127 -0.25 5.09 7.33
C PHE A 127 -0.08 3.58 7.54
N GLY A 128 0.84 2.94 6.82
CA GLY A 128 1.06 1.51 6.85
C GLY A 128 -0.03 0.69 6.16
N ALA A 129 -0.97 1.34 5.46
CA ALA A 129 -2.03 0.62 4.75
C ALA A 129 -1.53 0.15 3.38
N ILE A 130 -1.90 -1.07 3.01
CA ILE A 130 -1.55 -1.66 1.72
C ILE A 130 -2.57 -1.18 0.68
N GLN A 131 -2.09 -0.46 -0.34
CA GLN A 131 -2.86 0.04 -1.46
C GLN A 131 -2.61 -0.85 -2.69
N LEU A 132 -3.66 -1.40 -3.29
CA LEU A 132 -3.60 -2.16 -4.54
C LEU A 132 -4.45 -1.48 -5.62
N ARG A 133 -3.89 -1.30 -6.82
CA ARG A 133 -4.63 -0.85 -8.01
C ARG A 133 -4.64 -1.95 -9.05
N LEU A 134 -5.83 -2.41 -9.42
CA LEU A 134 -6.03 -3.52 -10.35
C LEU A 134 -6.78 -3.05 -11.59
N ASP A 135 -6.40 -3.54 -12.76
CA ASP A 135 -7.20 -3.38 -13.97
C ASP A 135 -8.47 -4.23 -13.89
N CYS A 136 -9.60 -3.64 -14.27
CA CYS A 136 -10.93 -4.25 -14.22
C CYS A 136 -11.53 -4.46 -15.61
N PRO A 137 -11.05 -5.43 -16.41
CA PRO A 137 -11.57 -5.67 -17.76
C PRO A 137 -13.07 -5.98 -17.78
N GLY A 138 -13.61 -6.59 -16.71
CA GLY A 138 -15.04 -6.88 -16.57
C GLY A 138 -15.94 -5.66 -16.49
N LEU A 139 -15.39 -4.48 -16.14
CA LEU A 139 -16.12 -3.21 -16.10
C LEU A 139 -16.02 -2.42 -17.41
N GLY A 140 -15.26 -2.92 -18.38
CA GLY A 140 -15.00 -2.25 -19.65
C GLY A 140 -14.20 -0.97 -19.50
N LYS A 141 -14.41 -0.05 -20.44
CA LYS A 141 -13.75 1.26 -20.49
C LYS A 141 -14.63 2.37 -19.92
N ASP A 142 -14.01 3.43 -19.43
CA ASP A 142 -14.73 4.65 -19.04
C ASP A 142 -15.04 5.55 -20.25
N ALA A 143 -15.63 6.73 -19.99
CA ALA A 143 -16.05 7.68 -21.01
C ALA A 143 -14.88 8.21 -21.85
N GLU A 144 -13.67 8.22 -21.29
CA GLU A 144 -12.45 8.63 -21.97
C GLU A 144 -11.73 7.46 -22.66
N GLY A 145 -12.34 6.26 -22.67
CA GLY A 145 -11.80 5.07 -23.33
C GLY A 145 -10.69 4.36 -22.56
N ARG A 146 -10.48 4.71 -21.28
CA ARG A 146 -9.47 4.11 -20.41
C ARG A 146 -10.00 2.85 -19.75
N GLN A 147 -9.12 1.92 -19.42
CA GLN A 147 -9.49 0.72 -18.69
C GLN A 147 -9.90 1.12 -17.27
N ARG A 148 -11.13 0.73 -16.85
CA ARG A 148 -11.54 0.94 -15.45
C ARG A 148 -10.67 0.13 -14.52
N THR A 149 -10.41 0.67 -13.33
CA THR A 149 -9.57 0.06 -12.30
C THR A 149 -10.33 -0.13 -10.99
N LEU A 150 -9.80 -0.98 -10.12
CA LEU A 150 -10.20 -1.16 -8.72
C LEU A 150 -9.04 -0.69 -7.86
N LEU A 151 -9.26 0.35 -7.07
CA LEU A 151 -8.37 0.71 -5.96
C LEU A 151 -8.88 0.01 -4.70
N MET A 152 -7.99 -0.62 -3.96
CA MET A 152 -8.28 -1.21 -2.66
C MET A 152 -7.24 -0.74 -1.65
N ARG A 153 -7.72 -0.23 -0.51
CA ARG A 153 -6.93 0.07 0.67
C ARG A 153 -7.21 -0.95 1.76
N THR A 154 -6.16 -1.53 2.32
CA THR A 154 -6.24 -2.46 3.45
C THR A 154 -5.39 -1.96 4.60
N SER A 155 -6.01 -1.69 5.74
CA SER A 155 -5.35 -1.47 7.01
C SER A 155 -5.45 -2.73 7.87
N LEU A 156 -4.33 -3.18 8.43
CA LEU A 156 -4.27 -4.26 9.39
C LEU A 156 -3.92 -3.68 10.77
N GLY A 157 -4.28 -4.36 11.85
CA GLY A 157 -3.85 -3.98 13.20
C GLY A 157 -2.33 -3.92 13.33
N ARG A 158 -1.79 -3.05 14.19
CA ARG A 158 -0.33 -2.92 14.38
C ARG A 158 0.31 -4.23 14.83
N ASP A 159 -0.30 -4.91 15.81
CA ASP A 159 0.17 -6.20 16.31
C ASP A 159 0.04 -7.33 15.27
N THR A 160 -0.85 -7.13 14.29
CA THR A 160 -1.13 -8.05 13.19
C THR A 160 -0.10 -7.97 12.06
N LEU A 161 0.64 -6.85 11.95
CA LEU A 161 1.66 -6.65 10.91
C LEU A 161 3.00 -7.32 11.24
N THR A 162 3.28 -7.58 12.51
CA THR A 162 4.57 -8.09 13.01
C THR A 162 4.54 -9.58 13.42
N GLY A 163 3.35 -10.15 13.64
CA GLY A 163 3.19 -11.49 14.24
C GLY A 163 3.54 -12.68 13.35
N VAL A 164 3.19 -12.66 12.05
CA VAL A 164 3.44 -13.79 11.13
C VAL A 164 3.89 -13.30 9.75
N PRO A 165 5.14 -13.60 9.33
CA PRO A 165 5.62 -13.28 7.98
C PRO A 165 4.68 -13.81 6.89
N GLY A 166 4.45 -13.00 5.84
CA GLY A 166 3.64 -13.36 4.68
C GLY A 166 2.12 -13.41 4.87
N ALA A 167 1.60 -13.52 6.11
CA ALA A 167 0.17 -13.60 6.39
C ALA A 167 -0.59 -12.34 5.92
N ALA A 168 0.00 -11.16 6.12
CA ALA A 168 -0.56 -9.88 5.68
C ALA A 168 -0.80 -9.84 4.16
N TYR A 169 0.22 -10.19 3.35
CA TYR A 169 0.06 -10.21 1.89
C TYR A 169 -0.88 -11.32 1.42
N GLY A 170 -0.90 -12.47 2.09
CA GLY A 170 -1.89 -13.53 1.89
C GLY A 170 -3.32 -13.03 2.04
N THR A 171 -3.59 -12.35 3.16
CA THR A 171 -4.89 -11.74 3.45
C THR A 171 -5.27 -10.69 2.42
N VAL A 172 -4.36 -9.77 2.10
CA VAL A 172 -4.61 -8.71 1.12
C VAL A 172 -4.91 -9.28 -0.26
N ALA A 173 -4.16 -10.28 -0.73
CA ALA A 173 -4.40 -10.91 -2.03
C ALA A 173 -5.76 -11.63 -2.06
N ALA A 174 -6.11 -12.35 -1.00
CA ALA A 174 -7.41 -13.03 -0.89
C ALA A 174 -8.58 -12.04 -0.88
N LEU A 175 -8.47 -10.95 -0.11
CA LEU A 175 -9.44 -9.85 -0.08
C LEU A 175 -9.58 -9.21 -1.47
N ALA A 176 -8.47 -8.86 -2.12
CA ALA A 176 -8.49 -8.29 -3.46
C ALA A 176 -9.22 -9.19 -4.47
N ASN A 177 -8.93 -10.50 -4.44
CA ASN A 177 -9.58 -11.48 -5.32
C ASN A 177 -11.08 -11.59 -5.05
N GLY A 178 -11.48 -11.67 -3.78
CA GLY A 178 -12.89 -11.74 -3.38
C GLY A 178 -13.67 -10.47 -3.72
N ILE A 179 -13.07 -9.29 -3.53
CA ILE A 179 -13.67 -7.99 -3.84
C ILE A 179 -13.77 -7.80 -5.35
N SER A 180 -12.72 -8.13 -6.10
CA SER A 180 -12.73 -8.10 -7.56
C SER A 180 -13.89 -8.91 -8.14
N GLN A 181 -14.10 -10.14 -7.65
CA GLN A 181 -15.22 -10.98 -8.07
C GLN A 181 -16.57 -10.34 -7.73
N ARG A 182 -16.74 -9.82 -6.51
CA ARG A 182 -17.99 -9.20 -6.05
C ARG A 182 -18.35 -7.97 -6.86
N LEU A 183 -17.36 -7.11 -7.12
CA LEU A 183 -17.56 -5.88 -7.88
C LEU A 183 -17.64 -6.11 -9.40
N GLY A 184 -17.46 -7.35 -9.88
CA GLY A 184 -17.44 -7.65 -11.31
C GLY A 184 -16.23 -7.04 -12.03
N CYS A 185 -15.15 -6.76 -11.28
CA CYS A 185 -13.94 -6.15 -11.82
C CYS A 185 -13.29 -7.04 -12.89
N GLY A 186 -13.26 -8.36 -12.66
CA GLY A 186 -12.61 -9.29 -13.58
C GLY A 186 -11.08 -9.17 -13.60
N ALA A 187 -10.49 -8.57 -12.56
CA ALA A 187 -9.04 -8.51 -12.42
C ALA A 187 -8.44 -9.92 -12.38
N LYS A 188 -7.24 -10.07 -12.94
CA LYS A 188 -6.46 -11.30 -12.81
C LYS A 188 -6.23 -11.60 -11.31
N PRO A 189 -6.49 -12.83 -10.85
CA PRO A 189 -6.26 -13.18 -9.45
C PRO A 189 -4.80 -12.91 -9.03
N LEU A 190 -4.65 -12.27 -7.88
CA LEU A 190 -3.37 -12.04 -7.24
C LEU A 190 -2.92 -13.28 -6.48
N THR A 191 -1.61 -13.53 -6.51
CA THR A 191 -0.95 -14.54 -5.69
C THR A 191 -0.09 -13.82 -4.66
N ALA A 192 -0.18 -14.25 -3.41
CA ALA A 192 0.67 -13.72 -2.35
C ALA A 192 2.15 -14.09 -2.61
N PRO A 193 3.10 -13.22 -2.22
CA PRO A 193 4.52 -13.55 -2.21
C PRO A 193 4.80 -14.70 -1.23
N GLY A 194 6.01 -15.26 -1.29
CA GLY A 194 6.45 -16.32 -0.39
C GLY A 194 6.29 -15.96 1.09
N LYS A 195 6.15 -16.98 1.95
CA LYS A 195 5.75 -16.85 3.37
C LYS A 195 6.74 -16.05 4.23
N ASP A 196 7.93 -15.72 3.75
CA ASP A 196 8.98 -15.11 4.57
C ASP A 196 9.17 -13.59 4.36
N THR A 197 8.24 -12.94 3.64
CA THR A 197 8.33 -11.49 3.37
C THR A 197 7.35 -10.73 4.26
N PRO A 198 7.80 -10.05 5.34
CA PRO A 198 6.94 -9.16 6.10
C PRO A 198 6.57 -7.91 5.27
N PRO A 199 5.46 -7.23 5.61
CA PRO A 199 5.22 -5.85 5.19
C PRO A 199 6.41 -4.96 5.57
N ALA A 200 6.76 -4.04 4.68
CA ALA A 200 7.76 -3.03 5.04
C ALA A 200 7.15 -2.11 6.11
N ASP A 201 7.91 -1.83 7.17
CA ASP A 201 7.60 -0.74 8.08
C ASP A 201 7.97 0.58 7.40
N ILE A 202 7.06 1.56 7.44
CA ILE A 202 7.22 2.87 6.82
C ILE A 202 7.97 3.83 7.76
N GLU A 203 7.99 3.53 9.05
CA GLU A 203 8.74 4.28 10.05
C GLU A 203 10.24 3.95 9.97
N ASP A 204 10.59 2.71 9.63
CA ASP A 204 11.96 2.26 9.41
C ASP A 204 12.65 3.01 8.26
N ASP A 205 13.95 3.26 8.42
CA ASP A 205 14.76 3.81 7.35
C ASP A 205 14.91 2.79 6.20
N PRO A 206 14.76 3.24 4.94
CA PRO A 206 14.82 2.33 3.82
C PRO A 206 16.23 1.75 3.66
N LYS A 207 16.31 0.49 3.23
CA LYS A 207 17.60 -0.12 2.90
C LYS A 207 18.26 0.63 1.75
N THR A 208 19.46 1.14 2.00
CA THR A 208 20.24 1.90 1.02
C THR A 208 21.44 1.11 0.51
N VAL A 209 21.81 1.35 -0.75
CA VAL A 209 23.04 0.81 -1.37
C VAL A 209 23.96 1.96 -1.80
N PRO A 210 25.29 1.74 -1.88
CA PRO A 210 26.19 2.71 -2.49
C PRO A 210 25.79 3.01 -3.95
N LEU A 211 26.00 4.26 -4.41
CA LEU A 211 25.63 4.67 -5.77
C LEU A 211 26.25 3.79 -6.87
N ALA A 212 27.47 3.28 -6.66
CA ALA A 212 28.12 2.35 -7.60
C ALA A 212 27.31 1.05 -7.83
N ARG A 213 26.45 0.66 -6.90
CA ARG A 213 25.55 -0.50 -7.01
C ARG A 213 24.16 -0.14 -7.55
N ALA A 214 23.90 1.13 -7.86
CA ALA A 214 22.61 1.57 -8.36
C ALA A 214 22.22 0.87 -9.67
N LYS A 215 23.18 0.54 -10.55
CA LYS A 215 22.94 -0.16 -11.83
C LYS A 215 22.20 -1.49 -11.68
N ASP A 216 22.38 -2.15 -10.53
CA ASP A 216 21.76 -3.43 -10.20
C ASP A 216 20.37 -3.28 -9.56
N THR A 217 19.86 -2.03 -9.42
CA THR A 217 18.59 -1.73 -8.76
C THR A 217 17.52 -1.27 -9.76
N SER A 218 16.30 -1.09 -9.26
CA SER A 218 15.24 -0.45 -10.02
C SER A 218 15.61 1.01 -10.39
N CYS A 219 16.36 1.72 -9.57
CA CYS A 219 16.77 3.11 -9.79
C CYS A 219 18.13 3.23 -10.51
N ALA A 220 18.35 2.41 -11.56
CA ALA A 220 19.63 2.31 -12.27
C ALA A 220 20.13 3.62 -12.90
N TRP A 221 19.21 4.53 -13.26
CA TRP A 221 19.54 5.86 -13.79
C TRP A 221 20.47 6.65 -12.86
N ALA A 222 20.39 6.44 -11.55
CA ALA A 222 21.16 7.19 -10.56
C ALA A 222 22.66 6.92 -10.66
N ALA A 223 23.06 5.75 -11.16
CA ALA A 223 24.47 5.36 -11.26
C ALA A 223 25.30 6.30 -12.15
N ASP A 224 24.68 6.81 -13.22
CA ASP A 224 25.33 7.64 -14.24
C ASP A 224 24.78 9.08 -14.25
N ALA A 225 24.02 9.49 -13.22
CA ALA A 225 23.34 10.79 -13.16
C ALA A 225 24.27 11.99 -12.85
N GLY A 226 25.53 11.72 -12.52
CA GLY A 226 26.57 12.72 -12.27
C GLY A 226 26.36 13.50 -10.96
N LEU A 227 25.96 12.82 -9.89
CA LEU A 227 25.87 13.42 -8.54
C LEU A 227 27.24 13.96 -8.09
N PRO A 228 27.28 15.00 -7.23
CA PRO A 228 28.54 15.51 -6.66
C PRO A 228 29.36 14.39 -6.01
N ALA A 229 30.64 14.28 -6.38
CA ALA A 229 31.49 13.13 -6.06
C ALA A 229 31.87 13.01 -4.57
N ASP A 230 31.82 14.12 -3.83
CA ASP A 230 32.16 14.24 -2.42
C ASP A 230 30.97 13.96 -1.46
N GLY A 231 29.76 13.75 -1.99
CA GLY A 231 28.55 13.62 -1.16
C GLY A 231 28.30 12.27 -0.51
N GLY A 232 29.16 11.25 -0.73
CA GLY A 232 28.99 9.93 -0.09
C GLY A 232 27.63 9.27 -0.38
N TRP A 233 27.05 9.52 -1.56
CA TRP A 233 25.65 9.22 -1.86
C TRP A 233 25.28 7.74 -1.76
N ARG A 234 24.14 7.50 -1.10
CA ARG A 234 23.48 6.20 -1.02
C ARG A 234 22.08 6.27 -1.62
N LEU A 235 21.63 5.16 -2.19
CA LEU A 235 20.37 5.06 -2.92
C LEU A 235 19.44 4.08 -2.22
N ALA A 236 18.21 4.50 -1.92
CA ALA A 236 17.08 3.62 -1.65
C ALA A 236 16.22 3.48 -2.90
N ALA A 237 16.06 2.24 -3.37
CA ALA A 237 15.31 1.91 -4.57
C ALA A 237 13.89 1.41 -4.20
N LEU A 238 12.96 2.34 -4.04
CA LEU A 238 11.61 2.12 -3.52
C LEU A 238 10.59 1.99 -4.67
N ARG A 239 10.79 1.00 -5.55
CA ARG A 239 9.98 0.82 -6.77
C ARG A 239 9.55 -0.62 -6.99
N ASN A 240 8.32 -0.79 -7.45
CA ASN A 240 7.79 -2.02 -8.04
C ASN A 240 7.18 -1.68 -9.42
N PRO A 241 7.59 -2.34 -10.52
CA PRO A 241 7.07 -2.05 -11.86
C PRO A 241 5.54 -2.20 -12.03
N ALA A 242 4.89 -2.98 -11.17
CA ALA A 242 3.44 -3.16 -11.19
C ALA A 242 2.70 -2.09 -10.36
N ALA A 243 3.41 -1.29 -9.56
CA ALA A 243 2.79 -0.29 -8.69
C ALA A 243 2.38 0.96 -9.49
N PRO A 244 1.29 1.64 -9.07
CA PRO A 244 0.90 2.92 -9.68
C PRO A 244 1.81 4.08 -9.29
N THR A 245 2.82 3.83 -8.45
CA THR A 245 3.81 4.80 -8.01
C THR A 245 5.23 4.20 -8.02
N GLY A 246 6.24 5.05 -8.18
CA GLY A 246 7.65 4.68 -8.05
C GLY A 246 8.40 5.73 -7.26
N ARG A 247 9.42 5.32 -6.49
CA ARG A 247 10.26 6.25 -5.72
C ARG A 247 11.72 5.82 -5.72
N CYS A 248 12.61 6.80 -5.87
CA CYS A 248 14.05 6.65 -5.69
C CYS A 248 14.50 7.76 -4.75
N ASP A 249 15.08 7.39 -3.61
CA ASP A 249 15.62 8.37 -2.66
C ASP A 249 17.14 8.28 -2.64
N LEU A 250 17.79 9.44 -2.70
CA LEU A 250 19.23 9.57 -2.58
C LEU A 250 19.54 10.31 -1.27
N TYR A 251 20.45 9.75 -0.50
CA TYR A 251 20.88 10.28 0.79
C TYR A 251 22.36 10.60 0.73
N SER A 252 22.75 11.79 1.17
CA SER A 252 24.15 12.14 1.39
C SER A 252 24.43 12.26 2.88
N GLY A 253 25.55 11.72 3.34
CA GLY A 253 26.00 11.89 4.71
C GLY A 253 27.25 11.05 5.02
N THR A 254 28.26 11.71 5.58
CA THR A 254 29.39 11.10 6.28
C THR A 254 28.98 10.77 7.72
N ASP A 255 29.04 9.48 8.07
CA ASP A 255 28.96 8.87 9.41
C ASP A 255 27.95 9.40 10.44
N GLU A 256 27.19 8.46 11.01
CA GLU A 256 26.28 8.59 12.17
C GLU A 256 26.88 9.27 13.42
N GLN A 257 28.19 9.55 13.42
CA GLN A 257 28.94 10.12 14.53
C GLN A 257 28.99 11.65 14.56
N SER A 258 28.61 12.31 13.47
CA SER A 258 28.55 13.77 13.39
C SER A 258 27.09 14.14 13.16
N GLY A 259 26.36 14.61 14.17
CA GLY A 259 24.91 14.89 14.12
C GLY A 259 24.44 15.99 13.15
N GLY A 260 24.94 16.03 11.91
CA GLY A 260 24.43 16.82 10.80
C GLY A 260 23.31 16.07 10.07
N ALA A 261 22.26 16.80 9.67
CA ALA A 261 21.14 16.22 8.93
C ALA A 261 21.62 15.72 7.55
N ALA A 262 21.39 14.43 7.26
CA ALA A 262 21.65 13.87 5.94
C ALA A 262 20.80 14.60 4.88
N HIS A 263 21.41 15.09 3.80
CA HIS A 263 20.62 15.65 2.70
C HIS A 263 19.88 14.52 1.96
N GLN A 264 18.63 14.79 1.61
CA GLN A 264 17.77 13.86 0.87
C GLN A 264 17.31 14.48 -0.45
N LEU A 265 17.43 13.70 -1.52
CA LEU A 265 16.74 13.93 -2.79
C LEU A 265 15.69 12.83 -2.97
N SER A 266 14.47 13.23 -3.25
CA SER A 266 13.37 12.30 -3.51
C SER A 266 12.86 12.46 -4.93
N PHE A 267 12.91 11.36 -5.68
CA PHE A 267 12.39 11.25 -7.03
C PHE A 267 11.15 10.37 -6.99
N VAL A 268 10.05 10.85 -7.54
CA VAL A 268 8.75 10.16 -7.48
C VAL A 268 8.13 10.11 -8.87
N ALA A 269 7.52 8.98 -9.19
CA ALA A 269 6.73 8.75 -10.39
C ALA A 269 5.32 8.34 -9.98
N TRP A 270 4.31 8.88 -10.67
CA TRP A 270 2.91 8.54 -10.46
C TRP A 270 2.25 8.28 -11.82
N TYR A 271 1.51 7.17 -11.89
CA TYR A 271 0.92 6.65 -13.13
C TYR A 271 -0.61 6.66 -13.05
N GLY A 272 -1.26 7.36 -13.98
CA GLY A 272 -2.71 7.55 -14.06
C GLY A 272 -3.12 9.02 -13.92
N ASP A 273 -4.30 9.38 -14.40
CA ASP A 273 -4.72 10.79 -14.50
C ASP A 273 -4.85 11.53 -13.16
N TRP A 274 -5.02 10.80 -12.06
CA TRP A 274 -4.98 11.32 -10.70
C TRP A 274 -3.65 12.03 -10.38
N SER A 275 -2.55 11.60 -11.03
CA SER A 275 -1.21 12.16 -10.82
C SER A 275 -1.06 13.62 -11.24
N ASN A 276 -1.93 14.13 -12.13
CA ASN A 276 -1.86 15.53 -12.57
C ASN A 276 -2.04 16.53 -11.42
N ARG A 277 -2.81 16.13 -10.40
CA ARG A 277 -3.04 16.93 -9.19
C ARG A 277 -1.83 16.95 -8.25
N LEU A 278 -0.94 15.96 -8.34
CA LEU A 278 0.29 15.95 -7.54
C LEU A 278 1.40 16.80 -8.17
N ALA A 279 1.38 16.93 -9.50
CA ALA A 279 2.34 17.75 -10.23
C ALA A 279 1.97 19.23 -10.31
N SER A 280 0.84 19.65 -9.72
CA SER A 280 0.33 21.01 -9.80
C SER A 280 -0.14 21.51 -8.43
N HIS A 281 0.10 22.77 -8.11
CA HIS A 281 -0.38 23.47 -6.92
C HIS A 281 -1.07 24.76 -7.37
N ASP A 282 -2.29 25.03 -6.87
CA ASP A 282 -3.11 26.19 -7.25
C ASP A 282 -3.29 26.40 -8.77
N GLY A 283 -3.32 25.30 -9.52
CA GLY A 283 -3.45 25.32 -10.99
C GLY A 283 -2.15 25.61 -11.73
N GLU A 284 -1.06 25.92 -11.02
CA GLU A 284 0.27 26.04 -11.59
C GLU A 284 1.06 24.75 -11.44
N ARG A 285 1.86 24.41 -12.45
CA ARG A 285 2.69 23.21 -12.41
C ARG A 285 3.88 23.45 -11.50
N SER A 286 4.11 22.55 -10.54
CA SER A 286 5.23 22.68 -9.62
C SER A 286 6.56 22.72 -10.38
N PRO A 287 7.52 23.58 -9.97
CA PRO A 287 8.87 23.53 -10.51
C PRO A 287 9.47 22.14 -10.23
N MET A 288 10.37 21.66 -11.10
CA MET A 288 10.98 20.32 -10.99
C MET A 288 9.99 19.16 -11.20
N THR A 289 9.13 19.29 -12.21
CA THR A 289 8.22 18.23 -12.65
C THR A 289 8.40 17.91 -14.14
N ALA A 290 8.07 16.68 -14.51
CA ALA A 290 8.00 16.23 -15.90
C ALA A 290 6.73 15.39 -16.11
N THR A 291 6.22 15.35 -17.34
CA THR A 291 4.96 14.69 -17.68
C THR A 291 5.10 13.87 -18.95
N ALA A 292 4.50 12.69 -19.00
CA ALA A 292 4.41 11.84 -20.17
C ALA A 292 3.01 11.19 -20.27
N ARG A 293 2.79 10.36 -21.29
CA ARG A 293 1.63 9.48 -21.38
C ARG A 293 2.04 8.02 -21.48
N CYS A 294 1.53 7.18 -20.59
CA CYS A 294 1.76 5.73 -20.58
C CYS A 294 0.41 5.06 -20.82
N ASP A 295 0.29 4.21 -21.85
CA ASP A 295 -0.96 3.54 -22.25
C ASP A 295 -2.17 4.50 -22.39
N GLY A 296 -1.90 5.73 -22.81
CA GLY A 296 -2.90 6.79 -22.98
C GLY A 296 -3.23 7.61 -21.72
N GLU A 297 -2.84 7.14 -20.53
CA GLU A 297 -3.02 7.84 -19.26
C GLU A 297 -1.86 8.81 -18.96
N ALA A 298 -2.11 9.82 -18.15
CA ALA A 298 -1.05 10.72 -17.67
C ALA A 298 -0.06 9.98 -16.78
N ALA A 299 1.22 10.32 -16.92
CA ALA A 299 2.25 10.01 -15.94
C ALA A 299 2.99 11.29 -15.59
N ASN A 300 3.25 11.46 -14.30
CA ASN A 300 3.94 12.63 -13.77
C ASN A 300 5.15 12.18 -12.95
N TYR A 301 6.24 12.92 -13.09
CA TYR A 301 7.51 12.69 -12.42
C TYR A 301 7.91 13.97 -11.69
N ALA A 302 8.42 13.86 -10.48
CA ALA A 302 8.85 15.02 -9.71
C ALA A 302 10.13 14.75 -8.92
N LEU A 303 10.85 15.84 -8.63
CA LEU A 303 12.01 15.87 -7.77
C LEU A 303 11.76 16.84 -6.61
N SER A 304 11.94 16.36 -5.38
CA SER A 304 12.06 17.18 -4.18
C SER A 304 13.49 17.10 -3.64
N ALA A 305 14.01 18.24 -3.22
CA ALA A 305 15.35 18.38 -2.66
C ALA A 305 15.30 19.38 -1.52
N GLY A 306 16.05 19.13 -0.45
CA GLY A 306 16.27 20.15 0.59
C GLY A 306 16.92 21.42 0.03
N ASP A 307 16.73 22.55 0.71
CA ASP A 307 17.07 23.86 0.14
C ASP A 307 18.58 24.13 0.01
N ASP A 308 19.44 23.43 0.75
CA ASP A 308 20.89 23.70 0.77
C ASP A 308 21.73 22.43 0.60
N ILE A 309 21.69 21.82 -0.59
CA ILE A 309 22.56 20.68 -0.94
C ILE A 309 23.79 21.22 -1.71
N PRO A 310 25.01 21.14 -1.13
CA PRO A 310 26.22 21.60 -1.80
C PRO A 310 26.41 20.99 -3.18
N GLY A 311 26.77 21.81 -4.17
CA GLY A 311 27.00 21.36 -5.54
C GLY A 311 25.75 20.96 -6.32
N LEU A 312 24.54 21.17 -5.77
CA LEU A 312 23.29 20.80 -6.41
C LEU A 312 22.35 21.99 -6.65
N GLY A 313 22.73 22.81 -7.64
CA GLY A 313 21.93 23.94 -8.11
C GLY A 313 20.72 23.52 -8.96
N ARG A 314 19.97 24.52 -9.45
CA ARG A 314 18.75 24.30 -10.25
C ARG A 314 19.03 23.52 -11.53
N ALA A 315 20.16 23.76 -12.19
CA ALA A 315 20.53 23.08 -13.43
C ALA A 315 20.84 21.60 -13.18
N GLU A 316 21.56 21.29 -12.12
CA GLU A 316 21.89 19.93 -11.69
C GLU A 316 20.62 19.16 -11.31
N ARG A 317 19.75 19.77 -10.49
CA ARG A 317 18.44 19.20 -10.14
C ARG A 317 17.61 18.88 -11.39
N ARG A 318 17.57 19.78 -12.37
CA ARG A 318 16.85 19.55 -13.64
C ARG A 318 17.48 18.43 -14.46
N ARG A 319 18.81 18.31 -14.50
CA ARG A 319 19.50 17.19 -15.15
C ARG A 319 19.18 15.85 -14.48
N LEU A 320 19.16 15.80 -13.15
CA LEU A 320 18.80 14.60 -12.40
C LEU A 320 17.34 14.19 -12.65
N LEU A 321 16.41 15.15 -12.61
CA LEU A 321 15.01 14.91 -12.95
C LEU A 321 14.85 14.38 -14.38
N THR A 322 15.62 14.93 -15.32
CA THR A 322 15.62 14.47 -16.72
C THR A 322 16.02 13.01 -16.81
N ALA A 323 17.15 12.62 -16.20
CA ALA A 323 17.63 11.24 -16.19
C ALA A 323 16.63 10.26 -15.55
N PHE A 324 16.02 10.66 -14.43
CA PHE A 324 14.97 9.88 -13.77
C PHE A 324 13.74 9.70 -14.67
N ALA A 325 13.19 10.80 -15.20
CA ALA A 325 11.97 10.77 -15.99
C ALA A 325 12.15 10.01 -17.32
N GLU A 326 13.32 10.10 -17.95
CA GLU A 326 13.63 9.33 -19.16
C GLU A 326 13.72 7.82 -18.88
N ASP A 327 14.30 7.41 -17.74
CA ASP A 327 14.36 6.00 -17.34
C ASP A 327 12.96 5.44 -17.04
N GLU A 328 12.15 6.17 -16.28
CA GLU A 328 10.78 5.78 -15.97
C GLU A 328 9.91 5.72 -17.23
N ALA A 329 9.95 6.76 -18.08
CA ALA A 329 9.20 6.79 -19.33
C ALA A 329 9.58 5.63 -20.25
N ARG A 330 10.88 5.33 -20.40
CA ARG A 330 11.34 4.19 -21.21
C ARG A 330 10.84 2.85 -20.67
N ARG A 331 10.90 2.63 -19.36
CA ARG A 331 10.50 1.36 -18.73
C ARG A 331 9.01 1.09 -18.84
N HIS A 332 8.20 2.14 -18.80
CA HIS A 332 6.74 2.05 -18.87
C HIS A 332 6.20 2.32 -20.29
N GLY A 333 7.07 2.39 -21.31
CA GLY A 333 6.65 2.60 -22.70
C GLY A 333 5.93 3.94 -22.94
N CYS A 334 6.23 4.95 -22.12
CA CYS A 334 5.55 6.22 -22.15
C CYS A 334 6.06 7.09 -23.31
N SER A 335 5.20 7.97 -23.79
CA SER A 335 5.46 8.89 -24.91
C SER A 335 5.19 10.34 -24.52
N GLY A 336 5.72 11.29 -25.31
CA GLY A 336 5.42 12.71 -25.14
C GLY A 336 5.97 13.33 -23.86
N LEU A 337 7.16 12.90 -23.42
CA LEU A 337 7.83 13.44 -22.24
C LEU A 337 8.09 14.95 -22.38
N ARG A 338 7.67 15.73 -21.39
CA ARG A 338 7.78 17.20 -21.33
C ARG A 338 8.19 17.62 -19.93
N TYR A 339 8.94 18.71 -19.82
CA TYR A 339 9.42 19.27 -18.55
C TYR A 339 8.74 20.60 -18.26
N SER A 340 8.41 20.87 -16.98
CA SER A 340 8.02 22.21 -16.58
C SER A 340 9.22 23.16 -16.69
N SER A 341 8.98 24.38 -17.18
CA SER A 341 9.96 25.46 -17.31
C SER A 341 10.29 26.07 -15.95
#